data_AF-A0A0G2GMI8-F1
#
_entry.id   AF-A0A0G2GMI8-F1
#
_cell.length_a   1.000
_cell.length_b   1.000
_cell.length_c   1.000
_cell.angle_alpha   90.00
_cell.angle_beta   90.00
_cell.angle_gamma   90.00
#
_symmetry.space_group_name_H-M   'P 1'
#
loop_
_entity.id
_entity.type
_entity.pdbx_description
1 polymer ?
#
loop_
_entity_poly.entity_id
_entity_poly.type
_entity_poly.pdbx_seq_one_letter_code
_entity_poly.pdbx_strand_id
1 'polypeptide(L)'
;MKSAALLALPALAAALPSLPSVTRLMQKRDDTWGGAVSLGPTKSTIVNAVTTIIPGTPPSSQNGELFLWPGMSNGTGDLVQTTLEQWSSGNSWCGADSSQWCIRASLFGSFGQKDSNSSAVSGDTKVRIEYNLMDDGTTWEQIVTNAETGENLSYFSYDSGPYMTGYGTGTECDDSCTGTISEQQYLNTTITLAGADTTFSDTLTSSGGAVYTEMKSSQGGKVWTIEKITLPAMD
;
A
#
# COMPACT_ATOMS: atom_id res chain seq x y z
N MET A 1 -71.24 -22.90 58.86
CA MET A 1 -71.05 -21.50 58.44
C MET A 1 -69.73 -20.98 58.98
N LYS A 2 -69.02 -20.21 58.15
CA LYS A 2 -67.83 -19.37 58.39
C LYS A 2 -66.51 -19.92 57.83
N SER A 3 -66.27 -19.48 56.60
CA SER A 3 -64.99 -19.42 55.89
C SER A 3 -63.88 -18.81 56.73
N ALA A 4 -62.67 -19.37 56.62
CA ALA A 4 -61.42 -18.73 57.01
C ALA A 4 -60.68 -18.35 55.72
N ALA A 5 -60.42 -17.06 55.54
CA ALA A 5 -59.68 -16.50 54.43
C ALA A 5 -58.17 -16.73 54.61
N LEU A 6 -57.51 -17.23 53.56
CA LEU A 6 -56.06 -17.25 53.43
C LEU A 6 -55.55 -15.82 53.17
N LEU A 7 -54.64 -15.33 54.01
CA LEU A 7 -53.81 -14.17 53.75
C LEU A 7 -52.48 -14.64 53.17
N ALA A 8 -52.25 -14.34 51.89
CA ALA A 8 -50.99 -14.58 51.19
C ALA A 8 -49.97 -13.49 51.55
N LEU A 9 -48.75 -13.89 51.93
CA LEU A 9 -47.60 -12.99 52.07
C LEU A 9 -47.00 -12.68 50.69
N PRO A 10 -46.58 -11.44 50.41
CA PRO A 10 -45.90 -11.10 49.17
C PRO A 10 -44.43 -11.54 49.22
N ALA A 11 -44.03 -12.35 48.24
CA ALA A 11 -42.63 -12.68 47.99
C ALA A 11 -41.93 -11.49 47.32
N LEU A 12 -40.90 -10.95 47.97
CA LEU A 12 -40.04 -9.91 47.43
C LEU A 12 -39.00 -10.58 46.51
N ALA A 13 -39.22 -10.55 45.20
CA ALA A 13 -38.25 -10.99 44.21
C ALA A 13 -37.20 -9.88 44.00
N ALA A 14 -35.95 -10.15 44.39
CA ALA A 14 -34.82 -9.26 44.11
C ALA A 14 -34.47 -9.32 42.62
N ALA A 15 -34.62 -8.18 41.93
CA ALA A 15 -34.17 -8.01 40.55
C ALA A 15 -32.63 -7.89 40.53
N LEU A 16 -31.97 -8.88 39.94
CA LEU A 16 -30.54 -8.81 39.60
C LEU A 16 -30.38 -7.87 38.39
N PRO A 17 -29.51 -6.84 38.44
CA PRO A 17 -29.23 -6.01 37.28
C PRO A 17 -28.46 -6.84 36.24
N SER A 18 -29.05 -7.02 35.06
CA SER A 18 -28.36 -7.58 33.90
C SER A 18 -27.23 -6.66 33.48
N LEU A 19 -25.99 -7.10 33.63
CA LEU A 19 -24.82 -6.43 33.06
C LEU A 19 -24.99 -6.38 31.52
N PRO A 20 -24.88 -5.21 30.88
CA PRO A 20 -24.88 -5.16 29.42
C PRO A 20 -23.62 -5.87 28.91
N SER A 21 -23.81 -6.91 28.11
CA SER A 21 -22.74 -7.48 27.29
C SER A 21 -22.20 -6.37 26.40
N VAL A 22 -20.96 -5.94 26.67
CA VAL A 22 -20.23 -5.04 25.78
C VAL A 22 -19.80 -5.87 24.57
N THR A 23 -20.71 -6.01 23.60
CA THR A 23 -20.34 -6.42 22.26
C THR A 23 -19.48 -5.28 21.72
N ARG A 24 -18.15 -5.43 21.72
CA ARG A 24 -17.30 -4.58 20.86
C ARG A 24 -17.79 -4.83 19.44
N LEU A 25 -18.56 -3.90 18.89
CA LEU A 25 -18.72 -3.78 17.46
C LEU A 25 -17.30 -3.65 16.92
N MET A 26 -16.78 -4.72 16.30
CA MET A 26 -15.61 -4.58 15.45
C MET A 26 -16.08 -3.72 14.29
N GLN A 27 -15.84 -2.41 14.39
CA GLN A 27 -16.06 -1.49 13.30
C GLN A 27 -15.16 -2.00 12.17
N LYS A 28 -15.79 -2.46 11.08
CA LYS A 28 -15.08 -2.89 9.89
C LYS A 28 -14.22 -1.71 9.44
N ARG A 29 -12.93 -1.93 9.23
CA ARG A 29 -12.09 -0.93 8.56
C ARG A 29 -12.63 -0.76 7.15
N ASP A 30 -13.01 0.46 6.82
CA ASP A 30 -13.51 0.77 5.48
C ASP A 30 -12.30 1.13 4.61
N ASP A 31 -11.61 0.09 4.15
CA ASP A 31 -10.51 0.22 3.22
C ASP A 31 -11.08 0.45 1.82
N THR A 32 -10.63 1.52 1.16
CA THR A 32 -11.08 1.91 -0.17
C THR A 32 -9.88 2.12 -1.09
N TRP A 33 -10.10 1.97 -2.39
CA TRP A 33 -9.04 1.92 -3.39
C TRP A 33 -9.27 2.97 -4.46
N GLY A 34 -8.23 3.74 -4.77
CA GLY A 34 -8.22 4.69 -5.88
C GLY A 34 -7.81 4.02 -7.20
N GLY A 35 -7.14 4.80 -8.06
CA GLY A 35 -6.53 4.27 -9.27
C GLY A 35 -5.45 3.24 -8.96
N ALA A 36 -5.34 2.20 -9.79
CA ALA A 36 -4.25 1.23 -9.70
C ALA A 36 -3.90 0.66 -11.08
N VAL A 37 -2.63 0.24 -11.23
CA VAL A 37 -2.15 -0.57 -12.35
C VAL A 37 -1.39 -1.76 -11.78
N SER A 38 -1.79 -2.95 -12.20
CA SER A 38 -1.24 -4.21 -11.70
C SER A 38 -0.84 -5.12 -12.86
N LEU A 39 0.23 -5.87 -12.63
CA LEU A 39 0.84 -6.75 -13.62
C LEU A 39 1.28 -8.04 -12.91
N GLY A 40 0.96 -9.18 -13.53
CA GLY A 40 1.37 -10.51 -13.10
C GLY A 40 0.23 -11.44 -12.67
N PRO A 41 0.58 -12.69 -12.29
CA PRO A 41 1.95 -13.18 -12.18
C PRO A 41 2.63 -13.41 -13.54
N THR A 42 3.92 -13.08 -13.65
CA THR A 42 4.79 -13.60 -14.73
C THR A 42 5.16 -15.07 -14.48
N LYS A 43 5.53 -15.77 -15.54
CA LYS A 43 6.12 -17.13 -15.53
C LYS A 43 7.57 -17.16 -15.03
N SER A 44 8.20 -16.02 -14.80
CA SER A 44 9.57 -15.88 -14.29
C SER A 44 9.60 -15.10 -12.97
N THR A 45 10.68 -15.20 -12.21
CA THR A 45 10.97 -14.25 -11.13
C THR A 45 11.30 -12.87 -11.70
N ILE A 46 10.74 -11.82 -11.10
CA ILE A 46 11.22 -10.44 -11.24
C ILE A 46 12.54 -10.36 -10.47
N VAL A 47 13.58 -9.77 -11.06
CA VAL A 47 14.89 -9.58 -10.41
C VAL A 47 15.24 -8.11 -10.20
N ASN A 48 14.62 -7.22 -10.97
CA ASN A 48 14.74 -5.79 -10.79
C ASN A 48 13.43 -5.12 -11.22
N ALA A 49 12.99 -4.11 -10.47
CA ALA A 49 11.93 -3.22 -10.87
C ALA A 49 12.27 -1.78 -10.47
N VAL A 50 12.06 -0.85 -11.40
CA VAL A 50 12.37 0.57 -11.22
C VAL A 50 11.17 1.39 -11.66
N THR A 51 10.82 2.42 -10.91
CA THR A 51 9.87 3.44 -11.34
C THR A 51 10.25 4.81 -10.77
N THR A 52 9.77 5.89 -11.38
CA THR A 52 9.86 7.23 -10.80
C THR A 52 8.48 7.78 -10.53
N ILE A 53 8.11 7.95 -9.26
CA ILE A 53 6.83 8.55 -8.87
C ILE A 53 6.94 10.07 -8.78
N ILE A 54 5.90 10.75 -9.26
CA ILE A 54 5.55 12.13 -8.91
C ILE A 54 4.20 12.05 -8.18
N PRO A 55 4.16 12.21 -6.84
CA PRO A 55 2.98 11.86 -6.06
C PRO A 55 1.83 12.88 -6.14
N GLY A 56 2.11 14.11 -6.57
CA GLY A 56 1.16 15.21 -6.50
C GLY A 56 0.99 15.71 -5.05
N THR A 57 0.27 16.82 -4.90
CA THR A 57 0.06 17.45 -3.59
C THR A 57 -0.83 16.55 -2.70
N PRO A 58 -0.44 16.27 -1.44
CA PRO A 58 -1.29 15.54 -0.51
C PRO A 58 -2.56 16.34 -0.15
N PRO A 59 -3.62 15.70 0.35
CA PRO A 59 -4.77 16.42 0.90
C PRO A 59 -4.35 17.32 2.06
N SER A 60 -4.88 18.55 2.13
CA SER A 60 -4.52 19.53 3.16
C SER A 60 -4.98 19.15 4.57
N SER A 61 -5.94 18.23 4.65
CA SER A 61 -6.46 17.64 5.89
C SER A 61 -6.59 16.15 5.66
N GLN A 62 -6.11 15.34 6.61
CA GLN A 62 -6.16 13.90 6.49
C GLN A 62 -7.05 13.26 7.56
N ASN A 63 -7.93 12.35 7.13
CA ASN A 63 -8.58 11.34 7.98
C ASN A 63 -7.88 10.00 7.74
N GLY A 64 -8.02 9.03 8.64
CA GLY A 64 -7.45 7.69 8.42
C GLY A 64 -5.97 7.69 8.02
N GLU A 65 -5.61 6.76 7.13
CA GLU A 65 -4.26 6.56 6.59
C GLU A 65 -4.36 6.43 5.06
N LEU A 66 -3.62 7.25 4.32
CA LEU A 66 -3.58 7.24 2.85
C LEU A 66 -2.18 6.85 2.39
N PHE A 67 -2.13 5.90 1.46
CA PHE A 67 -0.91 5.35 0.92
C PHE A 67 -0.90 5.46 -0.60
N LEU A 68 0.22 5.92 -1.14
CA LEU A 68 0.61 5.71 -2.53
C LEU A 68 1.72 4.67 -2.53
N TRP A 69 1.64 3.69 -3.40
CA TRP A 69 2.68 2.67 -3.49
C TRP A 69 2.96 2.28 -4.93
N PRO A 70 4.21 1.88 -5.19
CA PRO A 70 4.48 0.70 -5.98
C PRO A 70 5.02 -0.43 -5.10
N GLY A 71 4.79 -1.66 -5.51
CA GLY A 71 5.26 -2.84 -4.78
C GLY A 71 5.27 -4.10 -5.63
N MET A 72 5.88 -5.14 -5.08
CA MET A 72 6.00 -6.46 -5.69
C MET A 72 5.62 -7.55 -4.71
N SER A 73 4.90 -8.55 -5.21
CA SER A 73 4.51 -9.74 -4.45
C SER A 73 4.27 -10.91 -5.41
N ASN A 74 4.03 -12.09 -4.86
CA ASN A 74 3.49 -13.24 -5.58
C ASN A 74 2.00 -13.50 -5.29
N GLY A 75 1.37 -12.60 -4.52
CA GLY A 75 -0.04 -12.67 -4.11
C GLY A 75 -0.32 -13.54 -2.88
N THR A 76 0.68 -14.22 -2.32
CA THR A 76 0.51 -15.08 -1.12
C THR A 76 1.62 -14.94 -0.07
N GLY A 77 2.77 -14.39 -0.46
CA GLY A 77 3.92 -14.13 0.39
C GLY A 77 4.01 -12.66 0.78
N ASP A 78 5.23 -12.22 1.05
CA ASP A 78 5.51 -10.84 1.44
C ASP A 78 5.23 -9.85 0.29
N LEU A 79 5.09 -8.58 0.67
CA LEU A 79 4.94 -7.42 -0.20
C LEU A 79 6.14 -6.49 0.02
N VAL A 80 7.06 -6.50 -0.94
CA VAL A 80 8.20 -5.56 -1.03
C VAL A 80 7.67 -4.27 -1.63
N GLN A 81 7.68 -3.16 -0.87
CA GLN A 81 7.00 -1.95 -1.30
C GLN A 81 7.64 -0.68 -0.75
N THR A 82 7.39 0.43 -1.44
CA THR A 82 7.69 1.78 -0.96
C THR A 82 6.39 2.53 -0.88
N THR A 83 6.14 3.14 0.26
CA THR A 83 4.91 3.89 0.53
C THR A 83 5.21 5.37 0.63
N LEU A 84 4.32 6.20 0.09
CA LEU A 84 4.20 7.62 0.40
C LEU A 84 2.91 7.82 1.16
N GLU A 85 3.01 8.37 2.36
CA GLU A 85 1.98 8.26 3.37
C GLU A 85 1.49 9.62 3.86
N GLN A 86 0.19 9.68 4.16
CA GLN A 86 -0.47 10.76 4.88
C GLN A 86 -1.30 10.17 6.01
N TRP A 87 -1.07 10.66 7.22
CA TRP A 87 -1.73 10.14 8.42
C TRP A 87 -2.58 11.22 9.09
N SER A 88 -3.74 10.83 9.61
CA SER A 88 -4.61 11.72 10.40
C SER A 88 -3.96 12.24 11.69
N SER A 89 -3.01 11.49 12.25
CA SER A 89 -2.20 11.91 13.41
C SER A 89 -1.09 12.89 13.04
N GLY A 90 -0.89 13.17 11.75
CA GLY A 90 0.16 14.03 11.20
C GLY A 90 1.43 13.27 10.80
N ASN A 91 2.32 13.99 10.12
CA ASN A 91 3.49 13.42 9.42
C ASN A 91 4.84 13.81 10.03
N SER A 92 4.83 14.37 11.25
CA SER A 92 6.05 14.82 11.91
C SER A 92 7.04 13.68 12.22
N TRP A 93 6.57 12.43 12.18
CA TRP A 93 7.38 11.22 12.37
C TRP A 93 8.44 11.01 11.27
N CYS A 94 8.25 11.57 10.07
CA CYS A 94 9.27 11.62 9.02
C CYS A 94 9.86 13.02 8.82
N GLY A 95 9.49 13.99 9.66
CA GLY A 95 9.87 15.39 9.52
C GLY A 95 9.06 16.20 8.50
N ALA A 96 7.98 15.63 7.93
CA ALA A 96 7.10 16.33 7.00
C ALA A 96 6.07 17.22 7.73
N ASP A 97 5.65 18.28 7.04
CA ASP A 97 4.42 19.01 7.38
C ASP A 97 3.21 18.46 6.58
N SER A 98 2.03 19.07 6.77
CA SER A 98 0.78 18.62 6.13
C SER A 98 0.73 18.81 4.61
N SER A 99 1.70 19.50 4.01
CA SER A 99 1.81 19.70 2.56
C SER A 99 2.79 18.72 1.89
N GLN A 100 3.44 17.86 2.69
CA GLN A 100 4.45 16.91 2.24
C GLN A 100 4.08 15.48 2.63
N TRP A 101 4.47 14.52 1.80
CA TRP A 101 4.34 13.09 2.06
C TRP A 101 5.48 12.58 2.93
N CYS A 102 5.19 11.55 3.73
CA CYS A 102 6.23 10.72 4.31
C CYS A 102 6.52 9.52 3.42
N ILE A 103 7.76 9.41 2.92
CA ILE A 103 8.18 8.27 2.11
C ILE A 103 9.02 7.29 2.93
N ARG A 104 8.82 5.98 2.71
CA ARG A 104 9.70 4.91 3.23
C ARG A 104 9.60 3.63 2.41
N ALA A 105 10.73 2.96 2.24
CA ALA A 105 10.76 1.56 1.83
C ALA A 105 10.31 0.67 2.99
N SER A 106 9.64 -0.42 2.68
CA SER A 106 9.09 -1.33 3.67
C SER A 106 8.85 -2.74 3.15
N LEU A 107 8.57 -3.65 4.07
CA LEU A 107 8.19 -5.02 3.78
C LEU A 107 7.00 -5.39 4.65
N PHE A 108 5.91 -5.82 4.02
CA PHE A 108 4.76 -6.37 4.71
C PHE A 108 4.69 -7.88 4.51
N GLY A 109 4.36 -8.63 5.55
CA GLY A 109 4.25 -10.08 5.46
C GLY A 109 3.55 -10.69 6.67
N SER A 110 3.70 -12.00 6.85
CA SER A 110 3.11 -12.72 8.00
C SER A 110 3.62 -12.22 9.37
N PHE A 111 4.76 -11.53 9.38
CA PHE A 111 5.35 -10.86 10.54
C PHE A 111 4.81 -9.44 10.78
N GLY A 112 3.87 -8.97 9.97
CA GLY A 112 3.37 -7.59 9.98
C GLY A 112 4.24 -6.64 9.14
N GLN A 113 4.27 -5.38 9.53
CA GLN A 113 4.97 -4.31 8.84
C GLN A 113 6.43 -4.19 9.33
N LYS A 114 7.37 -4.06 8.40
CA LYS A 114 8.77 -3.67 8.66
C LYS A 114 9.11 -2.43 7.85
N ASP A 115 9.37 -1.35 8.56
CA ASP A 115 9.65 -0.05 7.97
C ASP A 115 11.14 0.28 8.06
N SER A 116 11.65 0.95 7.03
CA SER A 116 12.98 1.54 7.03
C SER A 116 12.97 3.00 7.51
N ASN A 117 14.09 3.69 7.34
CA ASN A 117 14.15 5.13 7.55
C ASN A 117 13.21 5.86 6.57
N SER A 118 12.65 6.97 7.04
CA SER A 118 11.71 7.79 6.27
C SER A 118 12.24 9.19 6.00
N SER A 119 11.65 9.85 5.00
CA SER A 119 11.92 11.25 4.65
C SER A 119 10.64 11.99 4.28
N ALA A 120 10.67 13.31 4.41
CA ALA A 120 9.64 14.18 3.85
C ALA A 120 9.87 14.40 2.35
N VAL A 121 8.82 14.35 1.53
CA VAL A 121 8.88 14.66 0.10
C VAL A 121 7.71 15.54 -0.34
N SER A 122 8.01 16.54 -1.17
CA SER A 122 6.99 17.44 -1.74
C SER A 122 6.26 16.77 -2.91
N GLY A 123 5.04 17.25 -3.21
CA GLY A 123 4.19 16.66 -4.24
C GLY A 123 4.76 16.66 -5.66
N ASP A 124 5.69 17.57 -5.96
CA ASP A 124 6.38 17.71 -7.25
C ASP A 124 7.73 16.98 -7.31
N THR A 125 8.17 16.40 -6.20
CA THR A 125 9.44 15.67 -6.15
C THR A 125 9.35 14.40 -7.00
N LYS A 126 10.29 14.26 -7.94
CA LYS A 126 10.50 13.00 -8.66
C LYS A 126 11.26 12.05 -7.75
N VAL A 127 10.59 11.02 -7.27
CA VAL A 127 11.19 9.98 -6.43
C VAL A 127 11.45 8.75 -7.28
N ARG A 128 12.72 8.36 -7.42
CA ARG A 128 13.10 7.11 -8.06
C ARG A 128 13.10 5.99 -7.02
N ILE A 129 12.34 4.94 -7.29
CA ILE A 129 12.20 3.74 -6.46
C ILE A 129 12.75 2.57 -7.25
N GLU A 130 13.64 1.81 -6.66
CA GLU A 130 14.22 0.61 -7.27
C GLU A 130 14.29 -0.54 -6.29
N TYR A 131 13.89 -1.71 -6.79
CA TYR A 131 13.91 -2.98 -6.08
C TYR A 131 14.87 -3.93 -6.80
N ASN A 132 15.81 -4.52 -6.07
CA ASN A 132 16.79 -5.47 -6.60
C ASN A 132 16.73 -6.78 -5.82
N LEU A 133 16.66 -7.90 -6.53
CA LEU A 133 16.97 -9.21 -5.95
C LEU A 133 18.50 -9.34 -5.91
N MET A 134 19.05 -9.49 -4.71
CA MET A 134 20.49 -9.57 -4.48
C MET A 134 21.06 -10.93 -4.95
N ASP A 135 22.39 -11.01 -5.03
CA ASP A 135 23.11 -12.20 -5.52
C ASP A 135 22.88 -13.47 -4.68
N ASP A 136 22.46 -13.33 -3.42
CA ASP A 136 22.04 -14.48 -2.58
C ASP A 136 20.73 -15.12 -3.05
N GLY A 137 20.00 -14.45 -3.94
CA GLY A 137 18.76 -14.91 -4.55
C GLY A 137 17.57 -14.87 -3.60
N THR A 138 17.65 -14.22 -2.44
CA THR A 138 16.52 -14.15 -1.49
C THR A 138 16.35 -12.78 -0.85
N THR A 139 17.41 -11.97 -0.78
CA THR A 139 17.36 -10.63 -0.23
C THR A 139 16.87 -9.63 -1.26
N TRP A 140 15.90 -8.81 -0.87
CA TRP A 140 15.43 -7.67 -1.65
C TRP A 140 15.99 -6.38 -1.11
N GLU A 141 16.75 -5.69 -1.93
CA GLU A 141 17.22 -4.32 -1.69
C GLU A 141 16.24 -3.33 -2.31
N GLN A 142 15.91 -2.27 -1.56
CA GLN A 142 15.03 -1.18 -1.93
C GLN A 142 15.80 0.12 -1.79
N ILE A 143 15.99 0.82 -2.90
CA ILE A 143 16.70 2.10 -2.98
C ILE A 143 15.70 3.18 -3.40
N VAL A 144 15.50 4.17 -2.53
CA VAL A 144 14.56 5.27 -2.77
C VAL A 144 15.34 6.58 -2.75
N THR A 145 15.34 7.29 -3.87
CA THR A 145 16.14 8.49 -4.06
C THR A 145 15.35 9.62 -4.69
N ASN A 146 15.75 10.86 -4.43
CA ASN A 146 15.35 11.98 -5.26
C ASN A 146 16.01 11.83 -6.64
N ALA A 147 15.21 11.71 -7.69
CA ALA A 147 15.68 11.41 -9.04
C ALA A 147 16.51 12.55 -9.66
N GLU A 148 16.40 13.78 -9.14
CA GLU A 148 17.08 14.95 -9.66
C GLU A 148 18.38 15.24 -8.89
N THR A 149 18.38 15.05 -7.56
CA THR A 149 19.54 15.35 -6.71
C THR A 149 20.39 14.12 -6.37
N GLY A 150 19.83 12.92 -6.48
CA GLY A 150 20.45 11.67 -6.02
C GLY A 150 20.45 11.49 -4.50
N GLU A 151 19.76 12.36 -3.76
CA GLU A 151 19.63 12.24 -2.31
C GLU A 151 18.92 10.93 -1.92
N ASN A 152 19.46 10.22 -0.93
CA ASN A 152 18.85 9.01 -0.39
C ASN A 152 17.69 9.38 0.54
N LEU A 153 16.47 9.01 0.14
CA LEU A 153 15.24 9.27 0.88
C LEU A 153 14.89 8.10 1.80
N SER A 154 15.19 6.88 1.38
CA SER A 154 14.94 5.66 2.15
C SER A 154 15.75 4.50 1.59
N TYR A 155 16.19 3.60 2.47
CA TYR A 155 16.92 2.39 2.08
C TYR A 155 16.49 1.22 2.95
N PHE A 156 16.16 0.09 2.31
CA PHE A 156 15.82 -1.14 3.02
C PHE A 156 16.41 -2.36 2.34
N SER A 157 16.86 -3.33 3.12
CA SER A 157 17.35 -4.61 2.60
C SER A 157 16.92 -5.71 3.54
N TYR A 158 16.21 -6.71 3.01
CA TYR A 158 15.64 -7.78 3.83
C TYR A 158 15.45 -9.08 3.04
N ASP A 159 15.66 -10.21 3.70
CA ASP A 159 15.42 -11.55 3.15
C ASP A 159 13.92 -11.87 3.07
N SER A 160 13.41 -11.97 1.84
CA SER A 160 11.98 -12.19 1.55
C SER A 160 11.75 -13.25 0.45
N GLY A 161 12.83 -13.92 0.02
CA GLY A 161 12.81 -14.97 -0.99
C GLY A 161 12.68 -14.48 -2.45
N PRO A 162 12.97 -15.35 -3.45
CA PRO A 162 13.00 -15.01 -4.88
C PRO A 162 11.62 -14.94 -5.55
N TYR A 163 10.54 -14.90 -4.78
CA TYR A 163 9.24 -15.33 -5.30
C TYR A 163 8.45 -14.22 -6.00
N MET A 164 8.97 -13.00 -6.12
CA MET A 164 8.22 -11.88 -6.68
C MET A 164 7.91 -12.08 -8.17
N THR A 165 6.63 -12.24 -8.49
CA THR A 165 6.13 -12.48 -9.86
C THR A 165 5.12 -11.43 -10.30
N GLY A 166 4.68 -10.56 -9.42
CA GLY A 166 3.78 -9.46 -9.69
C GLY A 166 4.40 -8.13 -9.30
N TYR A 167 4.00 -7.09 -10.03
CA TYR A 167 4.30 -5.70 -9.73
C TYR A 167 2.99 -4.92 -9.81
N GLY A 168 2.81 -3.96 -8.93
CA GLY A 168 1.68 -3.06 -9.01
C GLY A 168 1.98 -1.68 -8.45
N THR A 169 1.06 -0.78 -8.71
CA THR A 169 0.99 0.54 -8.10
C THR A 169 -0.45 0.94 -7.85
N GLY A 170 -0.71 1.70 -6.79
CA GLY A 170 -2.05 2.19 -6.51
C GLY A 170 -2.10 3.25 -5.42
N THR A 171 -3.33 3.71 -5.20
CA THR A 171 -3.75 4.54 -4.09
C THR A 171 -4.64 3.71 -3.16
N GLU A 172 -4.27 3.61 -1.89
CA GLU A 172 -4.97 2.87 -0.84
C GLU A 172 -5.37 3.83 0.28
N CYS A 173 -6.60 3.67 0.76
CA CYS A 173 -7.21 4.58 1.72
C CYS A 173 -7.86 3.78 2.84
N ASP A 174 -7.21 3.81 3.99
CA ASP A 174 -7.58 3.03 5.16
C ASP A 174 -8.28 3.90 6.20
N ASP A 175 -9.19 3.28 6.95
CA ASP A 175 -9.90 3.92 8.06
C ASP A 175 -10.63 5.22 7.64
N SER A 176 -11.34 5.17 6.50
CA SER A 176 -12.10 6.30 5.92
C SER A 176 -11.22 7.53 5.68
N CYS A 177 -10.06 7.32 5.07
CA CYS A 177 -9.12 8.40 4.82
C CYS A 177 -9.70 9.48 3.89
N THR A 178 -9.06 10.65 3.88
CA THR A 178 -9.27 11.64 2.81
C THR A 178 -8.41 11.25 1.62
N GLY A 179 -9.04 11.02 0.46
CA GLY A 179 -8.37 10.60 -0.76
C GLY A 179 -7.41 11.64 -1.35
N THR A 180 -6.70 11.24 -2.40
CA THR A 180 -5.77 12.11 -3.12
C THR A 180 -6.50 13.22 -3.88
N ILE A 181 -6.04 14.46 -3.74
CA ILE A 181 -6.59 15.63 -4.47
C ILE A 181 -5.87 15.94 -5.79
N SER A 182 -4.79 15.23 -6.07
CA SER A 182 -3.95 15.40 -7.26
C SER A 182 -3.84 14.09 -8.03
N GLU A 183 -3.46 14.17 -9.29
CA GLU A 183 -3.02 13.02 -10.08
C GLU A 183 -1.64 12.52 -9.58
N GLN A 184 -1.45 11.19 -9.55
CA GLN A 184 -0.13 10.57 -9.37
C GLN A 184 0.41 10.11 -10.72
N GLN A 185 1.72 10.27 -10.93
CA GLN A 185 2.39 9.75 -12.12
C GLN A 185 3.51 8.79 -11.74
N TYR A 186 3.59 7.66 -12.45
CA TYR A 186 4.72 6.74 -12.39
C TYR A 186 5.38 6.68 -13.77
N LEU A 187 6.61 7.14 -13.83
CA LEU A 187 7.36 7.36 -15.06
C LEU A 187 8.43 6.29 -15.22
N ASN A 188 8.65 5.87 -16.47
CA ASN A 188 9.71 4.96 -16.89
C ASN A 188 9.76 3.68 -16.05
N THR A 189 8.60 3.10 -15.78
CA THR A 189 8.52 1.84 -15.04
C THR A 189 9.19 0.75 -15.87
N THR A 190 10.22 0.13 -15.32
CA THR A 190 10.99 -0.93 -15.96
C THR A 190 11.01 -2.15 -15.07
N ILE A 191 10.68 -3.31 -15.61
CA ILE A 191 10.69 -4.59 -14.89
C ILE A 191 11.58 -5.56 -15.65
N THR A 192 12.56 -6.13 -14.94
CA THR A 192 13.50 -7.12 -15.48
C THR A 192 13.21 -8.48 -14.85
N LEU A 193 13.08 -9.49 -15.70
CA LEU A 193 12.81 -10.87 -15.33
C LEU A 193 14.09 -11.73 -15.43
N ALA A 194 14.21 -12.71 -14.54
CA ALA A 194 15.30 -13.69 -14.57
C ALA A 194 15.34 -14.46 -15.90
N GLY A 195 14.18 -14.91 -16.37
CA GLY A 195 13.93 -15.59 -17.64
C GLY A 195 12.91 -14.83 -18.49
N ALA A 196 12.85 -15.13 -19.77
CA ALA A 196 11.92 -14.50 -20.68
C ALA A 196 10.47 -14.98 -20.44
N ASP A 197 9.53 -14.05 -20.46
CA ASP A 197 8.09 -14.32 -20.50
C ASP A 197 7.42 -13.36 -21.47
N THR A 198 7.28 -13.77 -22.73
CA THR A 198 6.69 -12.93 -23.80
C THR A 198 5.20 -12.67 -23.61
N THR A 199 4.55 -13.31 -22.63
CA THR A 199 3.12 -13.17 -22.34
C THR A 199 2.87 -12.31 -21.09
N PHE A 200 3.90 -11.73 -20.47
CA PHE A 200 3.74 -10.97 -19.24
C PHE A 200 2.79 -9.78 -19.41
N SER A 201 2.86 -9.07 -20.56
CA SER A 201 1.95 -7.96 -20.88
C SER A 201 0.47 -8.35 -20.88
N ASP A 202 0.14 -9.62 -21.13
CA ASP A 202 -1.25 -10.09 -21.17
C ASP A 202 -1.91 -10.05 -19.78
N THR A 203 -1.10 -9.90 -18.73
CA THR A 203 -1.56 -9.80 -17.34
C THR A 203 -1.77 -8.36 -16.87
N LEU A 204 -1.46 -7.37 -17.71
CA LEU A 204 -1.57 -5.96 -17.36
C LEU A 204 -3.03 -5.55 -17.21
N THR A 205 -3.37 -4.98 -16.06
CA THR A 205 -4.72 -4.53 -15.72
C THR A 205 -4.67 -3.15 -15.06
N SER A 206 -5.76 -2.40 -15.17
CA SER A 206 -5.95 -1.16 -14.41
C SER A 206 -7.35 -1.05 -13.83
N SER A 207 -7.48 -0.21 -12.81
CA SER A 207 -8.73 0.08 -12.11
C SER A 207 -8.78 1.55 -11.67
N GLY A 208 -9.92 2.00 -11.15
CA GLY A 208 -10.05 3.34 -10.56
C GLY A 208 -9.74 4.49 -11.52
N GLY A 209 -9.99 4.31 -12.81
CA GLY A 209 -9.70 5.32 -13.84
C GLY A 209 -8.22 5.47 -14.20
N ALA A 210 -7.34 4.63 -13.67
CA ALA A 210 -5.94 4.62 -14.01
C ALA A 210 -5.70 4.30 -15.50
N VAL A 211 -4.77 5.03 -16.10
CA VAL A 211 -4.36 4.87 -17.50
C VAL A 211 -2.86 4.70 -17.60
N TYR A 212 -2.41 4.01 -18.63
CA TYR A 212 -1.00 3.75 -18.88
C TYR A 212 -0.69 3.77 -20.38
N THR A 213 0.55 4.16 -20.72
CA THR A 213 1.07 4.00 -22.08
C THR A 213 1.28 2.54 -22.43
N GLU A 214 1.30 2.19 -23.72
CA GLU A 214 1.60 0.84 -24.18
C GLU A 214 2.85 0.24 -23.49
N MET A 215 2.69 -0.96 -22.96
CA MET A 215 3.77 -1.72 -22.35
C MET A 215 4.62 -2.37 -23.44
N LYS A 216 5.93 -2.11 -23.43
CA LYS A 216 6.87 -2.58 -24.45
C LYS A 216 7.81 -3.63 -23.89
N SER A 217 8.13 -4.63 -24.72
CA SER A 217 9.10 -5.67 -24.39
C SER A 217 10.43 -5.45 -25.11
N SER A 218 11.52 -5.84 -24.47
CA SER A 218 12.84 -5.96 -25.08
C SER A 218 13.56 -7.21 -24.54
N GLN A 219 14.73 -7.52 -25.12
CA GLN A 219 15.52 -8.71 -24.77
C GLN A 219 14.71 -10.01 -24.81
N GLY A 220 13.79 -10.12 -25.78
CA GLY A 220 12.99 -11.33 -26.02
C GLY A 220 11.97 -11.66 -24.91
N GLY A 221 11.47 -10.67 -24.17
CA GLY A 221 10.51 -10.91 -23.08
C GLY A 221 11.11 -10.87 -21.69
N LYS A 222 12.39 -10.47 -21.54
CA LYS A 222 13.06 -10.34 -20.24
C LYS A 222 12.91 -8.95 -19.63
N VAL A 223 12.82 -7.90 -20.44
CA VAL A 223 12.73 -6.52 -19.95
C VAL A 223 11.45 -5.90 -20.48
N TRP A 224 10.67 -5.34 -19.57
CA TRP A 224 9.38 -4.74 -19.85
C TRP A 224 9.34 -3.31 -19.37
N THR A 225 8.73 -2.43 -20.16
CA THR A 225 8.72 -0.99 -19.88
C THR A 225 7.33 -0.39 -20.07
N ILE A 226 6.95 0.53 -19.19
CA ILE A 226 5.78 1.39 -19.31
C ILE A 226 6.30 2.82 -19.10
N GLU A 227 6.20 3.66 -20.13
CA GLU A 227 6.75 5.02 -20.11
C GLU A 227 6.02 5.90 -19.09
N LYS A 228 4.69 5.81 -19.03
CA LYS A 228 3.88 6.58 -18.10
C LYS A 228 2.66 5.80 -17.64
N ILE A 229 2.44 5.81 -16.33
CA ILE A 229 1.19 5.44 -15.66
C ILE A 229 0.66 6.70 -14.97
N THR A 230 -0.64 6.92 -15.07
CA THR A 230 -1.35 8.04 -14.44
C THR A 230 -2.48 7.46 -13.60
N LEU A 231 -2.49 7.78 -12.30
CA LEU A 231 -3.61 7.49 -11.40
C LEU A 231 -4.35 8.81 -11.14
N PRO A 232 -5.66 8.89 -11.38
CA PRO A 232 -6.43 10.10 -11.10
C PRO A 232 -6.51 10.36 -9.59
N ALA A 233 -6.92 11.58 -9.24
CA ALA A 233 -7.35 11.92 -7.88
C ALA A 233 -8.46 10.96 -7.41
N MET A 234 -8.51 10.72 -6.10
CA MET A 234 -9.48 9.87 -5.43
C MET A 234 -10.40 10.79 -4.63
N ASP A 235 -11.59 11.05 -5.20
CA ASP A 235 -12.63 11.90 -4.62
C ASP A 235 -13.47 11.18 -3.55
#